data_AF-A0A1V0Q5T2-F1
#
_entry.id   AF-A0A1V0Q5T2-F1
#
_cell.length_a   1.000
_cell.length_b   1.000
_cell.length_c   1.000
_cell.angle_alpha   90.00
_cell.angle_beta   90.00
_cell.angle_gamma   90.00
#
_symmetry.space_group_name_H-M   'P 1'
#
loop_
_entity.id
_entity.type
_entity.pdbx_description
1 polymer ?
#
loop_
_entity_poly.entity_id
_entity_poly.type
_entity_poly.pdbx_seq_one_letter_code
_entity_poly.pdbx_strand_id
1 'polypeptide(L)'
;MVNVQLNWTANRNDWKGYLLHLNLSQLDIAKFLGISDQVMAILVKKMTDGQGLTANQIDKDRWKRAIEYVKYKQSQQKKMTV
;
A
#
# COMPACT_ATOMS: atom_id res chain seq x y z
N MET A 1 11.38 10.23 -14.81
CA MET A 1 10.31 9.69 -13.94
C MET A 1 10.96 8.70 -13.00
N VAL A 2 11.17 9.08 -11.73
CA VAL A 2 11.89 8.22 -10.79
C VAL A 2 10.96 7.08 -10.39
N ASN A 3 11.22 5.90 -10.93
CA ASN A 3 10.60 4.65 -10.50
C ASN A 3 11.17 4.27 -9.13
N VAL A 4 10.83 5.02 -8.08
CA VAL A 4 11.08 4.60 -6.70
C VAL A 4 9.99 3.58 -6.37
N GLN A 5 10.15 2.36 -6.88
CA GLN A 5 9.60 1.21 -6.16
C GLN A 5 10.26 1.26 -4.79
N LEU A 6 9.49 1.70 -3.79
CA LEU A 6 9.92 1.64 -2.41
C LEU A 6 10.17 0.17 -2.11
N ASN A 7 11.37 -0.19 -1.64
CA ASN A 7 11.78 -1.60 -1.47
C ASN A 7 10.75 -2.44 -0.68
N TRP A 8 9.94 -1.81 0.18
CA TRP A 8 8.87 -2.49 0.92
C TRP A 8 7.62 -2.88 0.11
N THR A 9 7.52 -2.51 -1.18
CA THR A 9 6.48 -3.01 -2.11
C THR A 9 6.95 -4.19 -2.96
N ALA A 10 8.16 -4.71 -2.75
CA ALA A 10 8.75 -5.72 -3.62
C ALA A 10 7.98 -7.05 -3.62
N ASN A 11 7.39 -7.44 -2.48
CA ASN A 11 6.50 -8.58 -2.37
C ASN A 11 5.41 -8.32 -1.30
N ARG A 12 4.40 -9.20 -1.25
CA ARG A 12 3.29 -9.07 -0.29
C ARG A 12 3.71 -9.09 1.18
N ASN A 13 4.74 -9.87 1.52
CA ASN A 13 5.20 -9.99 2.90
C ASN A 13 5.89 -8.71 3.37
N ASP A 14 6.69 -8.09 2.52
CA ASP A 14 7.34 -6.80 2.79
C ASP A 14 6.29 -5.71 3.03
N TRP A 15 5.25 -5.69 2.18
CA TRP A 15 4.12 -4.77 2.34
C TRP A 15 3.43 -4.97 3.70
N LYS A 16 3.09 -6.23 4.04
CA LYS A 16 2.45 -6.54 5.32
C LYS A 16 3.33 -6.15 6.52
N GLY A 17 4.63 -6.47 6.48
CA GLY A 17 5.58 -6.13 7.53
C GLY A 17 5.69 -4.62 7.73
N TYR A 18 5.74 -3.87 6.63
CA TYR A 18 5.78 -2.41 6.69
C TYR A 18 4.51 -1.80 7.30
N LEU A 19 3.32 -2.30 6.94
CA LEU A 19 2.08 -1.84 7.56
C LEU A 19 2.05 -2.12 9.08
N LEU A 20 2.53 -3.29 9.51
CA LEU A 20 2.61 -3.63 10.92
C LEU A 20 3.49 -2.65 11.71
N HIS A 21 4.64 -2.23 11.15
CA HIS A 21 5.48 -1.19 11.78
C HIS A 21 4.77 0.15 11.93
N LEU A 22 3.77 0.42 11.08
CA LEU A 22 2.96 1.64 11.14
C LEU A 22 1.67 1.46 11.97
N ASN A 23 1.49 0.34 12.66
CA ASN A 23 0.23 -0.04 13.31
C ASN A 23 -0.98 0.05 12.36
N LEU A 24 -0.77 -0.32 11.10
CA LEU A 24 -1.81 -0.38 10.08
C LEU A 24 -2.06 -1.84 9.66
N SER A 25 -3.29 -2.09 9.22
CA SER A 25 -3.66 -3.30 8.53
C SER A 25 -4.04 -3.03 7.07
N GLN A 26 -4.08 -4.08 6.25
CA GLN A 26 -4.64 -3.97 4.90
C GLN A 26 -6.12 -3.55 4.91
N LEU A 27 -6.87 -3.93 5.96
CA LEU A 27 -8.26 -3.56 6.15
C LEU A 27 -8.41 -2.04 6.34
N ASP A 28 -7.49 -1.39 7.06
CA ASP A 28 -7.53 0.07 7.23
C ASP A 28 -7.36 0.81 5.90
N ILE A 29 -6.51 0.26 5.03
CA ILE A 29 -6.29 0.80 3.69
C ILE A 29 -7.50 0.52 2.79
N ALA A 30 -8.10 -0.67 2.87
CA ALA A 30 -9.31 -1.01 2.14
C ALA A 30 -10.46 -0.05 2.49
N LYS A 31 -10.65 0.21 3.79
CA LYS A 31 -11.62 1.21 4.30
C LYS A 31 -11.32 2.61 3.77
N PHE A 32 -10.06 3.05 3.81
CA PHE A 32 -9.66 4.35 3.26
C PHE A 32 -9.95 4.49 1.76
N LEU A 33 -9.73 3.42 0.99
CA LEU A 33 -10.00 3.39 -0.45
C LEU A 33 -11.48 3.17 -0.79
N GLY A 34 -12.33 2.82 0.18
CA GLY A 34 -13.74 2.47 -0.05
C GLY A 34 -13.92 1.18 -0.86
N ILE A 35 -13.04 0.19 -0.67
CA ILE A 35 -13.09 -1.11 -1.35
C ILE A 35 -13.21 -2.25 -0.35
N SER A 36 -13.66 -3.42 -0.81
CA SER A 36 -13.69 -4.62 0.03
C SER A 36 -12.31 -5.20 0.26
N ASP A 37 -12.17 -5.98 1.33
CA ASP A 37 -10.92 -6.70 1.66
C ASP A 37 -10.45 -7.63 0.54
N GLN A 38 -11.39 -8.26 -0.16
CA GLN A 38 -11.08 -9.12 -1.30
C GLN A 38 -10.46 -8.32 -2.45
N VAL A 39 -11.04 -7.16 -2.78
CA VAL A 39 -10.49 -6.27 -3.81
C VAL A 39 -9.12 -5.75 -3.38
N MET A 40 -8.94 -5.42 -2.11
CA MET A 40 -7.64 -5.01 -1.57
C MET A 40 -6.60 -6.13 -1.67
N ALA A 41 -6.94 -7.38 -1.33
CA ALA A 41 -6.05 -8.52 -1.43
C ALA A 41 -5.59 -8.78 -2.89
N ILE A 42 -6.52 -8.67 -3.85
CA ILE A 42 -6.21 -8.77 -5.28
C ILE A 42 -5.31 -7.62 -5.72
N LEU A 43 -5.61 -6.40 -5.29
CA LEU A 43 -4.82 -5.21 -5.60
C LEU A 43 -3.37 -5.36 -5.09
N VAL A 44 -3.18 -5.74 -3.83
CA VAL A 44 -1.84 -5.98 -3.27
C VAL A 44 -1.10 -7.03 -4.10
N LYS A 45 -1.72 -8.18 -4.37
CA LYS A 45 -1.09 -9.24 -5.19
C LYS A 45 -0.66 -8.74 -6.55
N LYS A 46 -1.50 -7.96 -7.25
CA LYS A 46 -1.18 -7.40 -8.56
C LYS A 46 -0.01 -6.42 -8.51
N MET A 47 0.05 -5.58 -7.49
CA MET A 47 1.03 -4.50 -7.40
C MET A 47 2.36 -4.93 -6.79
N THR A 48 2.36 -5.92 -5.90
CA THR A 48 3.58 -6.49 -5.31
C THR A 48 4.07 -7.66 -6.16
N ASP A 49 3.38 -8.81 -6.06
CA ASP A 49 3.84 -10.08 -6.61
C ASP A 49 3.79 -10.04 -8.15
N GLY A 50 2.78 -9.38 -8.71
CA GLY A 50 2.63 -9.15 -10.15
C GLY A 50 3.34 -7.90 -10.67
N GLN A 51 4.04 -7.15 -9.81
CA GLN A 51 4.82 -5.95 -10.14
C GLN A 51 4.05 -4.88 -10.96
N GLY A 52 2.72 -4.86 -10.87
CA GLY A 52 1.86 -3.96 -11.63
C GLY A 52 1.70 -4.31 -13.11
N LEU A 53 2.26 -5.44 -13.59
CA LEU A 53 2.17 -5.86 -15.00
C LEU A 53 0.74 -6.24 -15.41
N THR A 54 -0.03 -6.79 -14.47
CA THR A 54 -1.43 -7.21 -14.69
C THR A 54 -2.44 -6.20 -14.12
N ALA A 55 -1.96 -5.05 -13.62
CA ALA A 55 -2.80 -4.01 -13.05
C ALA A 55 -3.35 -3.09 -14.16
N ASN A 56 -4.66 -2.89 -14.16
CA ASN A 56 -5.28 -1.88 -15.02
C ASN A 56 -5.08 -0.46 -14.42
N GLN A 57 -5.54 0.57 -15.12
CA GLN A 57 -5.35 1.95 -14.66
C GLN A 57 -6.01 2.21 -13.30
N ILE A 58 -7.21 1.67 -13.07
CA ILE A 58 -7.94 1.81 -11.80
C ILE A 58 -7.15 1.19 -10.65
N ASP A 59 -6.56 0.01 -10.86
CA ASP A 59 -5.69 -0.66 -9.88
C ASP A 59 -4.47 0.22 -9.56
N LYS A 60 -3.81 0.78 -10.58
CA LYS A 60 -2.67 1.68 -10.40
C LYS A 60 -3.02 2.95 -9.63
N ASP A 61 -4.17 3.55 -9.91
CA ASP A 61 -4.64 4.76 -9.22
C ASP A 61 -4.99 4.46 -7.75
N ARG A 62 -5.66 3.33 -7.49
CA ARG A 62 -5.93 2.84 -6.13
C ARG A 62 -4.63 2.58 -5.37
N TRP A 63 -3.66 1.93 -6.01
CA TRP A 63 -2.36 1.68 -5.41
C TRP A 63 -1.64 2.96 -5.05
N LYS A 64 -1.60 3.94 -5.97
CA LYS A 64 -1.01 5.26 -5.71
C LYS A 64 -1.63 5.90 -4.46
N ARG A 65 -2.97 5.91 -4.36
CA ARG A 65 -3.68 6.43 -3.17
C ARG A 65 -3.36 5.64 -1.89
N ALA A 66 -3.22 4.33 -1.98
CA ALA A 66 -2.79 3.51 -0.84
C ALA A 66 -1.40 3.90 -0.35
N ILE A 67 -0.44 4.06 -1.25
CA ILE A 67 0.94 4.47 -0.93
C ILE A 67 0.95 5.87 -0.31
N GLU A 68 0.17 6.81 -0.85
CA GLU A 68 0.03 8.16 -0.29
C GLU A 68 -0.53 8.14 1.13
N TYR A 69 -1.56 7.33 1.38
CA TYR A 69 -2.13 7.16 2.72
C TYR A 69 -1.13 6.58 3.72
N VAL A 70 -0.39 5.55 3.31
CA VAL A 70 0.64 4.93 4.16
C VAL A 70 1.76 5.92 4.47
N LYS A 71 2.23 6.70 3.49
CA LYS A 71 3.21 7.78 3.70
C LYS A 71 2.69 8.85 4.66
N TYR A 72 1.42 9.23 4.52
CA TYR A 72 0.77 10.16 5.44
C TYR A 72 0.79 9.61 6.87
N LYS A 73 0.39 8.35 7.08
CA LYS A 73 0.41 7.69 8.40
C LYS A 73 1.81 7.60 8.99
N GLN A 74 2.81 7.27 8.18
CA GLN A 74 4.22 7.30 8.60
C GLN A 74 4.64 8.70 9.08
N SER A 75 4.22 9.76 8.38
CA SER A 75 4.54 11.13 8.79
C SER A 75 3.89 11.52 10.12
N GLN A 76 2.69 10.99 10.43
CA GLN A 76 2.00 11.23 11.70
C GLN A 76 2.73 10.55 12.86
N GLN A 77 3.18 9.31 12.69
CA GLN A 77 3.97 8.61 13.71
C GLN A 77 5.28 9.36 14.03
N LYS A 78 6.00 9.83 13.01
CA LYS A 78 7.24 10.60 13.21
C LYS A 78 7.02 11.87 14.03
N LYS A 79 5.88 12.56 13.84
CA LYS A 79 5.53 13.76 14.61
C LYS A 79 5.19 13.46 16.08
N MET A 80 4.75 12.24 16.40
CA MET A 80 4.46 11.82 17.77
C MET A 80 5.71 11.38 18.56
N THR A 81 6.86 11.23 17.90
CA THR A 81 8.10 10.73 18.53
C THR A 81 9.09 11.86 18.84
N VAL A 82 8.64 13.12 18.84
CA VAL A 82 9.45 14.32 19.13
C VAL A 82 8.92 14.99 20.39
#